data_AF-A0A9W9X2L8-F1
#
_entry.id   AF-A0A9W9X2L8-F1
#
_cell.length_a   1.000
_cell.length_b   1.000
_cell.length_c   1.000
_cell.angle_alpha   90.00
_cell.angle_beta   90.00
_cell.angle_gamma   90.00
#
_symmetry.space_group_name_H-M   'P 1'
#
loop_
_entity.id
_entity.type
_entity.pdbx_description
1 polymer ?
#
loop_
_entity_poly.entity_id
_entity_poly.type
_entity_poly.pdbx_seq_one_letter_code
_entity_poly.pdbx_strand_id
1 'polypeptide(L)'
;MTQLPLDDESRTRYSNAELHAYFERIKLPQKYRDSIVLKDPTQALTKQHGLPLLVALTRHHTCNVPFENLVLHYTSHKAVTLDLTALFQKFVRRQLGGRCMENNSFFATVLRSLGYEVRNCAGRVSRAMSPYTEVRRNQGDTYDGWNHMLNLVWLEDEWYVTDVGMGAMGPNLPYPLRDGFETVSVAPREIRIQHRPIAETYTSRSGKGPEPPKLWCYDICYKPDDEAGKKWLPVYCFTETEFLPQDYEVMSWYTSKHPRSFFTKEIMCTKMIMDEGLEVIVGNLTLFNHTLTKAIGAERTMVKECKTEEDRLQVLEEMMQVHLTDEEKNSISDDQKLGHVM
;
A
#
# COMPACT_ATOMS: atom_id res chain seq x y z
N MET A 1 -5.55 11.99 -18.32
CA MET A 1 -6.03 13.35 -17.96
C MET A 1 -6.24 13.41 -16.46
N THR A 2 -6.00 14.55 -15.85
CA THR A 2 -6.00 14.75 -14.39
C THR A 2 -7.42 14.79 -13.77
N GLN A 3 -8.45 14.85 -14.62
CA GLN A 3 -9.86 14.91 -14.22
C GLN A 3 -10.58 13.61 -14.56
N LEU A 4 -11.44 13.15 -13.65
CA LEU A 4 -12.36 12.04 -13.93
C LEU A 4 -13.45 12.51 -14.89
N PRO A 5 -13.74 11.71 -15.94
CA PRO A 5 -14.94 11.92 -16.71
C PRO A 5 -16.20 11.84 -15.84
N LEU A 6 -17.18 12.67 -16.19
CA LEU A 6 -18.46 12.76 -15.47
C LEU A 6 -19.37 11.56 -15.79
N ASP A 7 -19.36 11.10 -17.03
CA ASP A 7 -20.02 9.87 -17.43
C ASP A 7 -19.20 8.65 -17.00
N ASP A 8 -19.84 7.62 -16.45
CA ASP A 8 -19.12 6.44 -15.95
C ASP A 8 -18.52 5.60 -17.09
N GLU A 9 -19.14 5.61 -18.27
CA GLU A 9 -18.71 4.82 -19.43
C GLU A 9 -17.34 5.23 -19.99
N SER A 10 -16.98 6.52 -19.90
CA SER A 10 -15.66 6.99 -20.32
C SER A 10 -14.60 6.94 -19.21
N ARG A 11 -14.98 6.58 -17.97
CA ARG A 11 -13.98 6.32 -16.93
C ARG A 11 -13.20 5.06 -17.26
N THR A 12 -11.90 5.10 -17.03
CA THR A 12 -11.02 3.98 -17.34
C THR A 12 -11.46 2.71 -16.59
N ARG A 13 -11.60 1.63 -17.36
CA ARG A 13 -11.82 0.26 -16.92
C ARG A 13 -10.86 -0.64 -17.69
N TYR A 14 -10.31 -1.63 -17.01
CA TYR A 14 -9.61 -2.74 -17.65
C TYR A 14 -10.61 -3.71 -18.29
N SER A 15 -10.29 -4.14 -19.50
CA SER A 15 -10.98 -5.19 -20.23
C SER A 15 -10.79 -6.57 -19.60
N ASN A 16 -11.59 -7.56 -20.00
CA ASN A 16 -11.44 -8.95 -19.53
C ASN A 16 -10.04 -9.51 -19.81
N ALA A 17 -9.45 -9.21 -20.97
CA ALA A 17 -8.10 -9.66 -21.31
C ALA A 17 -7.04 -9.04 -20.39
N GLU A 18 -7.20 -7.75 -20.02
CA GLU A 18 -6.32 -7.07 -19.08
C GLU A 18 -6.48 -7.61 -17.67
N LEU A 19 -7.71 -7.86 -17.21
CA LEU A 19 -7.99 -8.49 -15.92
C LEU A 19 -7.36 -9.89 -15.83
N HIS A 20 -7.48 -10.72 -16.87
CA HIS A 20 -6.84 -12.03 -16.90
C HIS A 20 -5.30 -11.93 -16.81
N ALA A 21 -4.68 -11.02 -17.56
CA ALA A 21 -3.24 -10.78 -17.48
C ALA A 21 -2.82 -10.29 -16.08
N TYR A 22 -3.64 -9.46 -15.44
CA TYR A 22 -3.42 -9.07 -14.05
C TYR A 22 -3.55 -10.25 -13.07
N PHE A 23 -4.54 -11.14 -13.25
CA PHE A 23 -4.68 -12.35 -12.43
C PHE A 23 -3.49 -13.28 -12.55
N GLU A 24 -2.90 -13.39 -13.74
CA GLU A 24 -1.63 -14.09 -13.96
C GLU A 24 -0.48 -13.39 -13.22
N ARG A 25 -0.37 -12.06 -13.34
CA ARG A 25 0.67 -11.27 -12.67
C ARG A 25 0.68 -11.47 -11.15
N ILE A 26 -0.49 -11.51 -10.52
CA ILE A 26 -0.61 -11.70 -9.07
C ILE A 26 -0.67 -13.17 -8.65
N LYS A 27 -0.53 -14.09 -9.62
CA LYS A 27 -0.60 -15.54 -9.40
C LYS A 27 -1.88 -15.94 -8.68
N LEU A 28 -3.02 -15.33 -9.06
CA LEU A 28 -4.32 -15.61 -8.45
C LEU A 28 -4.70 -17.08 -8.73
N PRO A 29 -4.97 -17.91 -7.72
CA PRO A 29 -5.35 -19.32 -7.91
C PRO A 29 -6.62 -19.49 -8.73
N GLN A 30 -6.71 -20.60 -9.48
CA GLN A 30 -7.84 -20.88 -10.37
C GLN A 30 -9.19 -20.85 -9.65
N LYS A 31 -9.28 -21.35 -8.41
CA LYS A 31 -10.51 -21.32 -7.60
C LYS A 31 -11.12 -19.93 -7.44
N TYR A 32 -10.30 -18.86 -7.43
CA TYR A 32 -10.78 -17.49 -7.36
C TYR A 32 -11.05 -16.91 -8.77
N ARG A 33 -10.36 -17.40 -9.80
CA ARG A 33 -10.65 -17.09 -11.22
C ARG A 33 -11.96 -17.73 -11.72
N ASP A 34 -12.49 -18.71 -11.00
CA ASP A 34 -13.79 -19.32 -11.26
C ASP A 34 -14.94 -18.64 -10.48
N SER A 35 -14.64 -17.57 -9.73
CA SER A 35 -15.62 -16.83 -8.92
C SER A 35 -16.83 -16.38 -9.76
N ILE A 36 -18.02 -16.48 -9.16
CA ILE A 36 -19.26 -16.02 -9.80
C ILE A 36 -19.22 -14.53 -10.13
N VAL A 37 -18.47 -13.72 -9.36
CA VAL A 37 -18.29 -12.27 -9.63
C VAL A 37 -17.72 -12.01 -11.03
N LEU A 38 -16.88 -12.91 -11.54
CA LEU A 38 -16.30 -12.79 -12.89
C LEU A 38 -17.28 -13.13 -14.01
N LYS A 39 -18.38 -13.81 -13.68
CA LYS A 39 -19.45 -14.18 -14.61
C LYS A 39 -20.65 -13.24 -14.50
N ASP A 40 -20.91 -12.75 -13.30
CA ASP A 40 -21.97 -11.83 -12.93
C ASP A 40 -21.41 -10.74 -12.00
N PRO A 41 -21.02 -9.56 -12.55
CA PRO A 41 -20.48 -8.45 -11.78
C PRO A 41 -21.42 -7.92 -10.69
N THR A 42 -22.73 -8.18 -10.76
CA THR A 42 -23.67 -7.74 -9.72
C THR A 42 -23.41 -8.43 -8.37
N GLN A 43 -22.74 -9.59 -8.39
CA GLN A 43 -22.33 -10.32 -7.18
C GLN A 43 -21.16 -9.66 -6.45
N ALA A 44 -20.45 -8.70 -7.07
CA ALA A 44 -19.29 -8.03 -6.49
C ALA A 44 -19.61 -7.28 -5.19
N LEU A 45 -20.85 -6.78 -5.06
CA LEU A 45 -21.29 -6.02 -3.91
C LEU A 45 -21.78 -6.89 -2.74
N THR A 46 -21.75 -8.22 -2.87
CA THR A 46 -22.22 -9.13 -1.82
C THR A 46 -21.10 -9.54 -0.88
N LYS A 47 -21.41 -9.79 0.39
CA LYS A 47 -20.47 -10.40 1.34
C LYS A 47 -20.28 -11.89 1.05
N GLN A 48 -21.30 -12.55 0.49
CA GLN A 48 -21.22 -13.97 0.15
C GLN A 48 -20.21 -14.27 -0.97
N HIS A 49 -20.16 -13.43 -2.01
CA HIS A 49 -19.35 -13.69 -3.20
C HIS A 49 -18.27 -12.63 -3.47
N GLY A 50 -18.58 -11.35 -3.23
CA GLY A 50 -17.64 -10.23 -3.37
C GLY A 50 -16.51 -10.29 -2.35
N LEU A 51 -16.84 -10.35 -1.06
CA LEU A 51 -15.82 -10.32 0.00
C LEU A 51 -14.73 -11.40 -0.15
N PRO A 52 -15.03 -12.70 -0.42
CA PRO A 52 -13.99 -13.71 -0.60
C PRO A 52 -13.04 -13.40 -1.77
N LEU A 53 -13.56 -12.90 -2.90
CA LEU A 53 -12.72 -12.51 -4.03
C LEU A 53 -11.90 -11.25 -3.72
N LEU A 54 -12.47 -10.26 -3.04
CA LEU A 54 -11.75 -9.06 -2.59
C LEU A 54 -10.57 -9.45 -1.67
N VAL A 55 -10.80 -10.32 -0.69
CA VAL A 55 -9.76 -10.85 0.22
C VAL A 55 -8.64 -11.53 -0.57
N ALA A 56 -8.99 -12.37 -1.54
CA ALA A 56 -8.00 -13.04 -2.38
C ALA A 56 -7.20 -12.04 -3.23
N LEU A 57 -7.87 -11.09 -3.88
CA LEU A 57 -7.22 -10.08 -4.71
C LEU A 57 -6.25 -9.22 -3.88
N THR A 58 -6.65 -8.75 -2.69
CA THR A 58 -5.79 -7.95 -1.80
C THR A 58 -4.55 -8.73 -1.38
N ARG A 59 -4.72 -9.97 -0.95
CA ARG A 59 -3.62 -10.85 -0.54
C ARG A 59 -2.65 -11.11 -1.70
N HIS A 60 -3.17 -11.53 -2.85
CA HIS A 60 -2.34 -11.85 -4.00
C HIS A 60 -1.65 -10.62 -4.60
N HIS A 61 -2.31 -9.46 -4.58
CA HIS A 61 -1.70 -8.20 -5.00
C HIS A 61 -0.51 -7.83 -4.13
N THR A 62 -0.69 -7.73 -2.80
CA THR A 62 0.38 -7.30 -1.87
C THR A 62 1.59 -8.25 -1.83
N CYS A 63 1.41 -9.51 -2.25
CA CYS A 63 2.49 -10.49 -2.33
C CYS A 63 3.25 -10.46 -3.65
N ASN A 64 2.65 -9.95 -4.72
CA ASN A 64 3.22 -10.06 -6.07
C ASN A 64 3.50 -8.71 -6.72
N VAL A 65 2.74 -7.65 -6.41
CA VAL A 65 3.01 -6.26 -6.82
C VAL A 65 3.71 -5.56 -5.66
N PRO A 66 5.02 -5.29 -5.76
CA PRO A 66 5.75 -4.69 -4.64
C PRO A 66 5.33 -3.25 -4.38
N PHE A 67 5.41 -2.84 -3.11
CA PHE A 67 5.49 -1.42 -2.79
C PHE A 67 6.93 -0.96 -2.96
N GLU A 68 7.17 -0.02 -3.87
CA GLU A 68 8.52 0.41 -4.26
C GLU A 68 8.56 1.87 -4.73
N ASN A 69 9.73 2.50 -4.66
CA ASN A 69 9.97 3.85 -5.18
C ASN A 69 11.17 3.95 -6.15
N LEU A 70 11.59 2.84 -6.72
CA LEU A 70 12.72 2.68 -7.64
C LEU A 70 12.63 3.64 -8.83
N VAL A 71 11.43 3.98 -9.31
CA VAL A 71 11.29 4.98 -10.39
C VAL A 71 11.93 6.33 -10.03
N LEU A 72 12.01 6.69 -8.75
CA LEU A 72 12.64 7.93 -8.29
C LEU A 72 14.18 7.86 -8.29
N HIS A 73 14.75 6.67 -8.42
CA HIS A 73 16.19 6.42 -8.25
C HIS A 73 16.83 5.81 -9.49
N TYR A 74 16.14 4.91 -10.19
CA TYR A 74 16.62 4.17 -11.36
C TYR A 74 15.99 4.66 -12.67
N THR A 75 15.47 5.88 -12.71
CA THR A 75 15.08 6.50 -13.99
C THR A 75 15.58 7.93 -14.06
N SER A 76 16.06 8.32 -15.24
CA SER A 76 16.57 9.66 -15.50
C SER A 76 15.49 10.74 -15.34
N HIS A 77 14.24 10.43 -15.68
CA HIS A 77 13.12 11.39 -15.63
C HIS A 77 12.46 11.49 -14.24
N LYS A 78 12.66 10.47 -13.37
CA LYS A 78 12.08 10.39 -12.02
C LYS A 78 10.59 10.73 -12.02
N ALA A 79 9.86 10.28 -13.05
CA ALA A 79 8.48 10.65 -13.32
C ALA A 79 7.55 9.58 -12.80
N VAL A 80 6.73 9.93 -11.80
CA VAL A 80 5.69 9.04 -11.29
C VAL A 80 4.40 9.34 -12.04
N THR A 81 3.82 8.31 -12.64
CA THR A 81 2.53 8.40 -13.33
C THR A 81 1.41 7.86 -12.46
N LEU A 82 0.23 8.47 -12.55
CA LEU A 82 -1.04 7.93 -12.03
C LEU A 82 -2.00 7.58 -13.17
N ASP A 83 -1.53 7.61 -14.42
CA ASP A 83 -2.31 7.18 -15.57
C ASP A 83 -2.53 5.66 -15.51
N LEU A 84 -3.80 5.25 -15.52
CA LEU A 84 -4.20 3.86 -15.27
C LEU A 84 -3.76 2.90 -16.38
N THR A 85 -3.62 3.38 -17.62
CA THR A 85 -3.09 2.59 -18.72
C THR A 85 -1.58 2.38 -18.55
N ALA A 86 -0.85 3.45 -18.20
CA ALA A 86 0.57 3.36 -17.90
C ALA A 86 0.87 2.48 -16.68
N LEU A 87 0.04 2.57 -15.62
CA LEU A 87 0.15 1.71 -14.45
C LEU A 87 -0.10 0.23 -14.79
N PHE A 88 -1.01 -0.08 -15.70
CA PHE A 88 -1.18 -1.44 -16.20
C PHE A 88 0.08 -1.96 -16.88
N GLN A 89 0.68 -1.16 -17.77
CA GLN A 89 1.96 -1.54 -18.40
C GLN A 89 3.06 -1.74 -17.34
N LYS A 90 3.14 -0.85 -16.35
CA LYS A 90 4.13 -0.91 -15.26
C LYS A 90 3.96 -2.18 -14.42
N PHE A 91 2.77 -2.44 -13.89
CA PHE A 91 2.55 -3.50 -12.92
C PHE A 91 2.39 -4.88 -13.57
N VAL A 92 1.71 -4.95 -14.72
CA VAL A 92 1.35 -6.23 -15.35
C VAL A 92 2.38 -6.66 -16.37
N ARG A 93 2.79 -5.77 -17.28
CA ARG A 93 3.73 -6.13 -18.38
C ARG A 93 5.18 -6.06 -17.96
N ARG A 94 5.59 -4.96 -17.32
CA ARG A 94 6.96 -4.75 -16.80
C ARG A 94 7.19 -5.45 -15.46
N GLN A 95 6.12 -5.93 -14.81
CA GLN A 95 6.15 -6.58 -13.50
C GLN A 95 6.78 -5.76 -12.37
N LEU A 96 6.79 -4.43 -12.49
CA LEU A 96 7.27 -3.54 -11.45
C LEU A 96 6.19 -3.29 -10.39
N GLY A 97 6.58 -2.60 -9.31
CA GLY A 97 5.67 -2.15 -8.26
C GLY A 97 5.35 -0.67 -8.39
N GLY A 98 4.91 -0.06 -7.29
CA GLY A 98 4.76 1.39 -7.15
C GLY A 98 4.56 1.84 -5.71
N ARG A 99 4.29 3.12 -5.47
CA ARG A 99 3.97 3.65 -4.13
C ARG A 99 2.46 3.56 -3.85
N CYS A 100 2.00 4.17 -2.75
CA CYS A 100 0.62 4.05 -2.28
C CYS A 100 -0.43 4.52 -3.31
N MET A 101 -0.22 5.69 -3.94
CA MET A 101 -1.17 6.21 -4.94
C MET A 101 -1.20 5.37 -6.21
N GLU A 102 -0.05 4.82 -6.64
CA GLU A 102 0.03 3.95 -7.82
C GLU A 102 -0.69 2.62 -7.55
N ASN A 103 -0.37 1.96 -6.42
CA ASN A 103 -1.00 0.68 -6.02
C ASN A 103 -2.51 0.82 -5.82
N ASN A 104 -2.95 1.76 -4.99
CA ASN A 104 -4.36 1.87 -4.65
C ASN A 104 -5.20 2.43 -5.80
N SER A 105 -4.66 3.28 -6.67
CA SER A 105 -5.37 3.70 -7.91
C SER A 105 -5.54 2.55 -8.88
N PHE A 106 -4.47 1.80 -9.14
CA PHE A 106 -4.53 0.63 -10.02
C PHE A 106 -5.51 -0.42 -9.47
N PHE A 107 -5.39 -0.73 -8.18
CA PHE A 107 -6.24 -1.73 -7.54
C PHE A 107 -7.71 -1.30 -7.49
N ALA A 108 -8.01 -0.03 -7.22
CA ALA A 108 -9.37 0.50 -7.31
C ALA A 108 -9.96 0.35 -8.72
N THR A 109 -9.16 0.59 -9.77
CA THR A 109 -9.60 0.42 -11.16
C THR A 109 -9.86 -1.04 -11.49
N VAL A 110 -9.01 -1.97 -11.03
CA VAL A 110 -9.27 -3.41 -11.13
C VAL A 110 -10.60 -3.76 -10.46
N LEU A 111 -10.83 -3.31 -9.23
CA LEU A 111 -12.07 -3.60 -8.51
C LEU A 111 -13.30 -3.02 -9.22
N ARG A 112 -13.25 -1.77 -9.68
CA ARG A 112 -14.36 -1.17 -10.43
C ARG A 112 -14.63 -1.89 -11.76
N SER A 113 -13.59 -2.38 -12.43
CA SER A 113 -13.74 -3.26 -13.62
C SER A 113 -14.42 -4.59 -13.32
N LEU A 114 -14.39 -5.05 -12.08
CA LEU A 114 -15.05 -6.28 -11.62
C LEU A 114 -16.46 -6.04 -11.08
N GLY A 115 -16.96 -4.81 -11.12
CA GLY A 115 -18.29 -4.44 -10.62
C GLY A 115 -18.33 -3.99 -9.17
N TYR A 116 -17.20 -3.88 -8.47
CA TYR A 116 -17.18 -3.33 -7.12
C TYR A 116 -17.43 -1.82 -7.14
N GLU A 117 -18.17 -1.35 -6.14
CA GLU A 117 -18.29 0.06 -5.83
C GLU A 117 -17.15 0.47 -4.91
N VAL A 118 -16.27 1.35 -5.41
CA VAL A 118 -15.04 1.74 -4.73
C VAL A 118 -14.94 3.25 -4.62
N ARG A 119 -14.73 3.74 -3.40
CA ARG A 119 -14.39 5.12 -3.08
C ARG A 119 -12.89 5.22 -2.79
N ASN A 120 -12.21 6.15 -3.44
CA ASN A 120 -10.81 6.45 -3.14
C ASN A 120 -10.76 7.49 -2.01
N CYS A 121 -9.98 7.24 -0.97
CA CYS A 121 -9.84 8.12 0.19
C CYS A 121 -8.38 8.53 0.41
N ALA A 122 -8.17 9.56 1.23
CA ALA A 122 -6.84 9.99 1.63
C ALA A 122 -6.60 9.81 3.13
N GLY A 123 -5.35 9.50 3.44
CA GLY A 123 -4.84 9.32 4.78
C GLY A 123 -3.57 10.12 5.04
N ARG A 124 -3.26 10.24 6.32
CA ARG A 124 -2.02 10.80 6.86
C ARG A 124 -1.25 9.67 7.50
N VAL A 125 -0.05 9.39 7.02
CA VAL A 125 0.84 8.42 7.68
C VAL A 125 1.27 8.99 9.03
N SER A 126 1.24 8.16 10.07
CA SER A 126 1.76 8.51 11.38
C SER A 126 3.28 8.63 11.34
N ARG A 127 3.82 9.61 12.07
CA ARG A 127 5.26 9.76 12.24
C ARG A 127 5.90 8.66 13.07
N ALA A 128 5.10 7.83 13.75
CA ALA A 128 5.56 6.55 14.31
C ALA A 128 6.10 5.59 13.22
N MET A 129 5.66 5.75 11.96
CA MET A 129 6.11 4.97 10.80
C MET A 129 7.30 5.58 10.06
N SER A 130 7.82 6.73 10.52
CA SER A 130 8.96 7.38 9.87
C SER A 130 10.17 6.44 9.80
N PRO A 131 10.95 6.43 8.70
CA PRO A 131 12.19 5.66 8.65
C PRO A 131 13.25 6.20 9.64
N TYR A 132 13.14 7.46 10.05
CA TYR A 132 14.10 8.12 10.92
C TYR A 132 13.76 7.93 12.41
N THR A 133 14.68 7.34 13.17
CA THR A 133 14.49 7.02 14.59
C THR A 133 14.19 8.25 15.44
N GLU A 134 14.83 9.38 15.15
CA GLU A 134 14.61 10.63 15.87
C GLU A 134 13.17 11.15 15.70
N VAL A 135 12.62 11.05 14.48
CA VAL A 135 11.23 11.44 14.21
C VAL A 135 10.27 10.54 14.99
N ARG A 136 10.49 9.21 14.98
CA ARG A 136 9.66 8.28 15.75
C ARG A 136 9.70 8.57 17.25
N ARG A 137 10.87 8.91 17.79
CA ARG A 137 11.07 9.21 19.21
C ARG A 137 10.40 10.52 19.63
N ASN A 138 10.56 11.57 18.84
CA ASN A 138 10.19 12.93 19.25
C ASN A 138 8.78 13.33 18.77
N GLN A 139 8.27 12.66 17.74
CA GLN A 139 7.06 13.09 17.02
C GLN A 139 6.14 11.90 16.69
N GLY A 140 6.38 10.71 17.27
CA GLY A 140 5.62 9.49 16.97
C GLY A 140 4.11 9.60 17.19
N ASP A 141 3.68 10.50 18.07
CA ASP A 141 2.26 10.76 18.39
C ASP A 141 1.57 11.74 17.43
N THR A 142 2.26 12.14 16.36
CA THR A 142 1.74 13.05 15.32
C THR A 142 1.68 12.38 13.94
N TYR A 143 1.02 13.03 12.99
CA TYR A 143 0.76 12.58 11.64
C TYR A 143 1.32 13.57 10.61
N ASP A 144 1.62 13.07 9.41
CA ASP A 144 2.02 13.92 8.29
C ASP A 144 0.83 14.65 7.63
N GLY A 145 1.11 15.37 6.54
CA GLY A 145 0.09 15.84 5.60
C GLY A 145 -0.68 14.69 4.95
N TRP A 146 -1.69 15.00 4.13
CA TRP A 146 -2.33 14.00 3.28
C TRP A 146 -1.30 13.44 2.31
N ASN A 147 -0.85 12.21 2.55
CA ASN A 147 0.25 11.58 1.83
C ASN A 147 0.04 10.08 1.60
N HIS A 148 -1.11 9.53 2.01
CA HIS A 148 -1.50 8.16 1.78
C HIS A 148 -2.81 8.09 1.03
N MET A 149 -2.96 7.07 0.18
CA MET A 149 -4.20 6.75 -0.51
C MET A 149 -4.66 5.38 -0.02
N LEU A 150 -5.95 5.17 0.17
CA LEU A 150 -6.56 3.87 0.41
C LEU A 150 -7.94 3.81 -0.26
N ASN A 151 -8.54 2.62 -0.28
CA ASN A 151 -9.85 2.40 -0.90
C ASN A 151 -10.87 1.99 0.15
N LEU A 152 -12.10 2.49 0.03
CA LEU A 152 -13.28 1.93 0.68
C LEU A 152 -14.09 1.19 -0.37
N VAL A 153 -14.48 -0.05 -0.09
CA VAL A 153 -15.27 -0.91 -0.97
C VAL A 153 -16.62 -1.16 -0.31
N TRP A 154 -17.71 -0.85 -1.02
CA TRP A 154 -19.05 -1.09 -0.50
C TRP A 154 -19.44 -2.56 -0.68
N LEU A 155 -19.88 -3.20 0.40
CA LEU A 155 -20.37 -4.57 0.40
C LEU A 155 -21.67 -4.65 1.20
N GLU A 156 -22.78 -4.83 0.49
CA GLU A 156 -24.16 -4.87 0.98
C GLU A 156 -24.59 -3.59 1.71
N ASP A 157 -24.28 -3.52 3.00
CA ASP A 157 -24.69 -2.47 3.94
C ASP A 157 -23.50 -1.82 4.65
N GLU A 158 -22.27 -2.13 4.22
CA GLU A 158 -21.06 -1.76 4.95
C GLU A 158 -19.86 -1.41 4.06
N TRP A 159 -19.10 -0.40 4.48
CA TRP A 159 -17.79 -0.09 3.88
C TRP A 159 -16.69 -0.99 4.45
N TYR A 160 -15.88 -1.53 3.54
CA TYR A 160 -14.65 -2.26 3.87
C TYR A 160 -13.44 -1.44 3.46
N VAL A 161 -12.51 -1.23 4.39
CA VAL A 161 -11.22 -0.65 4.08
C VAL A 161 -10.38 -1.66 3.34
N THR A 162 -9.84 -1.28 2.19
CA THR A 162 -8.90 -2.07 1.41
C THR A 162 -7.70 -1.23 1.01
N ASP A 163 -6.53 -1.59 1.52
CA ASP A 163 -5.29 -0.87 1.28
C ASP A 163 -4.18 -1.85 0.88
N VAL A 164 -3.78 -1.77 -0.38
CA VAL A 164 -2.67 -2.55 -0.96
C VAL A 164 -1.39 -1.71 -1.13
N GLY A 165 -1.40 -0.46 -0.66
CA GLY A 165 -0.39 0.55 -0.95
C GLY A 165 0.45 0.99 0.25
N MET A 166 0.29 0.38 1.44
CA MET A 166 1.10 0.71 2.64
C MET A 166 2.29 -0.25 2.86
N GLY A 167 2.54 -1.16 1.90
CA GLY A 167 3.64 -2.11 1.96
C GLY A 167 3.57 -3.02 3.19
N ALA A 168 4.73 -3.30 3.81
CA ALA A 168 4.85 -4.17 4.99
C ALA A 168 3.94 -3.78 6.17
N MET A 169 3.61 -2.49 6.29
CA MET A 169 2.83 -1.94 7.41
C MET A 169 1.33 -1.91 7.13
N GLY A 170 0.91 -2.25 5.91
CA GLY A 170 -0.49 -2.27 5.52
C GLY A 170 -1.31 -3.34 6.24
N PRO A 171 -2.65 -3.26 6.15
CA PRO A 171 -3.53 -4.26 6.72
C PRO A 171 -3.29 -5.63 6.07
N ASN A 172 -3.06 -5.67 4.75
CA ASN A 172 -2.90 -6.90 3.97
C ASN A 172 -4.15 -7.80 3.96
N LEU A 173 -5.28 -7.28 4.42
CA LEU A 173 -6.62 -7.81 4.23
C LEU A 173 -7.63 -6.65 4.14
N PRO A 174 -8.78 -6.86 3.49
CA PRO A 174 -9.95 -6.03 3.68
C PRO A 174 -10.50 -6.18 5.10
N TYR A 175 -11.00 -5.10 5.70
CA TYR A 175 -11.65 -5.14 7.01
C TYR A 175 -12.82 -4.15 7.07
N PRO A 176 -13.88 -4.45 7.86
CA PRO A 176 -15.04 -3.56 7.96
C PRO A 176 -14.68 -2.25 8.65
N LEU A 177 -15.24 -1.14 8.17
CA LEU A 177 -15.10 0.19 8.74
C LEU A 177 -16.01 0.35 9.96
N ARG A 178 -15.61 -0.25 11.09
CA ARG A 178 -16.34 -0.22 12.36
C ARG A 178 -15.45 0.29 13.49
N ASP A 179 -15.94 1.23 14.27
CA ASP A 179 -15.18 1.76 15.42
C ASP A 179 -14.88 0.65 16.42
N GLY A 180 -13.61 0.51 16.80
CA GLY A 180 -13.12 -0.52 17.72
C GLY A 180 -12.94 -1.91 17.11
N PHE A 181 -13.06 -2.06 15.78
CA PHE A 181 -12.81 -3.36 15.15
C PHE A 181 -11.33 -3.75 15.27
N GLU A 182 -11.10 -4.98 15.73
CA GLU A 182 -9.78 -5.59 15.90
C GLU A 182 -9.75 -6.96 15.20
N THR A 183 -8.63 -7.30 14.58
CA THR A 183 -8.42 -8.64 13.99
C THR A 183 -6.94 -8.95 13.82
N VAL A 184 -6.61 -10.23 13.68
CA VAL A 184 -5.29 -10.66 13.25
C VAL A 184 -5.14 -10.39 11.76
N SER A 185 -4.08 -9.69 11.38
CA SER A 185 -3.78 -9.38 9.98
C SER A 185 -2.70 -10.29 9.40
N VAL A 186 -1.57 -10.42 10.10
CA VAL A 186 -0.44 -11.29 9.76
C VAL A 186 0.07 -11.84 11.08
N ALA A 187 -0.34 -13.05 11.47
CA ALA A 187 -0.12 -13.58 12.82
C ALA A 187 1.36 -13.46 13.25
N PRO A 188 1.67 -12.97 14.47
CA PRO A 188 0.74 -12.59 15.54
C PRO A 188 0.29 -11.12 15.48
N ARG A 189 0.58 -10.38 14.40
CA ARG A 189 0.24 -8.96 14.29
C ARG A 189 -1.27 -8.74 14.22
N GLU A 190 -1.80 -8.04 15.20
CA GLU A 190 -3.17 -7.53 15.23
C GLU A 190 -3.25 -6.12 14.63
N ILE A 191 -4.42 -5.78 14.12
CA ILE A 191 -4.78 -4.44 13.67
C ILE A 191 -6.00 -3.95 14.43
N ARG A 192 -6.11 -2.63 14.56
CA ARG A 192 -7.27 -1.97 15.13
C ARG A 192 -7.65 -0.75 14.32
N ILE A 193 -8.94 -0.50 14.19
CA ILE A 193 -9.48 0.74 13.64
C ILE A 193 -10.33 1.47 14.68
N GLN A 194 -10.11 2.77 14.84
CA GLN A 194 -10.86 3.60 15.80
C GLN A 194 -11.34 4.90 15.14
N HIS A 195 -12.55 5.34 15.43
CA HIS A 195 -13.06 6.64 14.98
C HIS A 195 -12.84 7.69 16.07
N ARG A 196 -11.68 8.35 16.02
CA ARG A 196 -11.24 9.25 17.10
C ARG A 196 -10.55 10.51 16.58
N PRO A 197 -10.48 11.57 17.39
CA PRO A 197 -9.65 12.73 17.09
C PRO A 197 -8.16 12.35 17.09
N ILE A 198 -7.37 13.09 16.31
CA ILE A 198 -5.90 13.05 16.38
C ILE A 198 -5.37 14.11 17.36
N ALA A 199 -4.19 13.85 17.93
CA ALA A 199 -3.63 14.63 19.03
C ALA A 199 -3.36 16.10 18.67
N GLU A 200 -3.09 16.38 17.39
CA GLU A 200 -2.76 17.73 16.90
C GLU A 200 -3.97 18.64 16.72
N THR A 201 -5.19 18.13 16.94
CA THR A 201 -6.40 18.93 16.75
C THR A 201 -6.54 19.99 17.85
N TYR A 202 -6.85 21.23 17.46
CA TYR A 202 -6.98 22.36 18.40
C TYR A 202 -8.32 22.34 19.18
N THR A 203 -9.36 21.72 18.60
CA THR A 203 -10.74 21.74 19.10
C THR A 203 -10.97 20.72 20.21
N SER A 204 -10.43 20.94 21.40
CA SER A 204 -10.82 20.16 22.60
C SER A 204 -10.32 20.74 23.92
N ARG A 205 -9.36 21.69 23.90
CA ARG A 205 -8.62 22.10 25.10
C ARG A 205 -9.46 22.72 26.22
N SER A 206 -10.65 23.25 25.94
CA SER A 206 -11.48 23.93 26.94
C SER A 206 -12.69 23.12 27.43
N GLY A 207 -13.02 21.98 26.79
CA GLY A 207 -14.23 21.20 27.07
C GLY A 207 -15.57 21.94 26.85
N LYS A 208 -15.53 23.19 26.39
CA LYS A 208 -16.70 24.07 26.18
C LYS A 208 -16.99 24.35 24.70
N GLY A 209 -16.12 23.88 23.81
CA GLY A 209 -16.25 24.02 22.36
C GLY A 209 -16.86 22.78 21.70
N PRO A 210 -17.06 22.81 20.37
CA PRO A 210 -17.53 21.64 19.63
C PRO A 210 -16.55 20.47 19.78
N GLU A 211 -17.07 19.25 19.66
CA GLU A 211 -16.21 18.07 19.60
C GLU A 211 -15.21 18.19 18.45
N PRO A 212 -13.96 17.74 18.65
CA PRO A 212 -12.99 17.72 17.57
C PRO A 212 -13.44 16.82 16.42
N PRO A 213 -13.08 17.17 15.17
CA PRO A 213 -13.31 16.28 14.04
C PRO A 213 -12.58 14.96 14.28
N LYS A 214 -13.31 13.86 14.05
CA LYS A 214 -12.80 12.50 14.17
C LYS A 214 -12.26 12.05 12.82
N LEU A 215 -11.23 11.20 12.87
CA LEU A 215 -10.68 10.48 11.73
C LEU A 215 -10.64 9.00 12.10
N TRP A 216 -10.70 8.15 11.07
CA TRP A 216 -10.48 6.73 11.23
C TRP A 216 -8.99 6.48 11.41
N CYS A 217 -8.58 5.99 12.58
CA CYS A 217 -7.19 5.75 12.97
C CYS A 217 -6.90 4.25 12.94
N TYR A 218 -6.01 3.85 12.02
CA TYR A 218 -5.54 2.48 11.86
C TYR A 218 -4.22 2.28 12.64
N ASP A 219 -4.26 1.35 13.59
CA ASP A 219 -3.15 1.01 14.49
C ASP A 219 -2.75 -0.47 14.29
N ILE A 220 -1.50 -0.80 14.59
CA ILE A 220 -0.97 -2.17 14.59
C ILE A 220 -0.44 -2.56 15.97
N CYS A 221 -0.58 -3.83 16.34
CA CYS A 221 0.08 -4.42 17.51
C CYS A 221 0.89 -5.65 17.09
N TYR A 222 2.21 -5.63 17.30
CA TYR A 222 3.08 -6.76 16.93
C TYR A 222 3.18 -7.86 17.98
N LYS A 223 2.83 -7.55 19.24
CA LYS A 223 2.94 -8.45 20.39
C LYS A 223 1.65 -8.37 21.21
N PRO A 224 0.52 -8.89 20.68
CA PRO A 224 -0.76 -8.77 21.37
C PRO A 224 -0.84 -9.60 22.65
N ASP A 225 -0.03 -10.67 22.78
CA ASP A 225 0.00 -11.58 23.94
C ASP A 225 0.96 -11.13 25.06
N ASP A 226 1.74 -10.09 24.84
CA ASP A 226 2.69 -9.55 25.84
C ASP A 226 1.95 -8.52 26.70
N GLU A 227 1.21 -8.95 27.72
CA GLU A 227 0.40 -8.06 28.58
C GLU A 227 1.18 -6.86 29.17
N ALA A 228 2.46 -7.06 29.50
CA ALA A 228 3.30 -5.98 30.02
C ALA A 228 3.84 -5.04 28.91
N GLY A 229 3.95 -5.55 27.68
CA GLY A 229 4.52 -4.86 26.52
C GLY A 229 3.53 -4.53 25.41
N LYS A 230 2.24 -4.82 25.56
CA LYS A 230 1.21 -4.67 24.53
C LYS A 230 1.10 -3.21 24.15
N LYS A 231 1.52 -2.91 22.92
CA LYS A 231 1.52 -1.54 22.38
C LYS A 231 0.85 -1.50 21.03
N TRP A 232 -0.15 -0.63 20.93
CA TRP A 232 -0.73 -0.21 19.67
C TRP A 232 0.10 0.94 19.11
N LEU A 233 0.57 0.78 17.88
CA LEU A 233 1.32 1.79 17.15
C LEU A 233 0.43 2.38 16.06
N PRO A 234 0.24 3.71 16.02
CA PRO A 234 -0.51 4.34 14.95
C PRO A 234 0.24 4.18 13.63
N VAL A 235 -0.47 3.81 12.57
CA VAL A 235 0.10 3.66 11.23
C VAL A 235 -0.36 4.78 10.30
N TYR A 236 -1.67 5.00 10.21
CA TYR A 236 -2.23 6.15 9.51
C TYR A 236 -3.61 6.52 10.06
N CYS A 237 -4.08 7.73 9.76
CA CYS A 237 -5.48 8.12 9.94
C CYS A 237 -6.07 8.58 8.60
N PHE A 238 -7.37 8.45 8.40
CA PHE A 238 -8.03 8.81 7.14
C PHE A 238 -9.45 9.33 7.31
N THR A 239 -9.97 9.91 6.24
CA THR A 239 -11.36 10.39 6.11
C THR A 239 -12.15 9.49 5.15
N GLU A 240 -13.46 9.44 5.31
CA GLU A 240 -14.38 8.82 4.34
C GLU A 240 -14.65 9.69 3.11
N THR A 241 -14.19 10.95 3.14
CA THR A 241 -14.28 11.87 2.00
C THR A 241 -13.58 11.28 0.79
N GLU A 242 -14.28 11.29 -0.35
CA GLU A 242 -13.68 10.87 -1.61
C GLU A 242 -12.62 11.89 -2.05
N PHE A 243 -11.46 11.37 -2.45
CA PHE A 243 -10.40 12.14 -3.07
C PHE A 243 -10.36 11.78 -4.56
N LEU A 244 -10.17 12.79 -5.39
CA LEU A 244 -10.22 12.69 -6.84
C LEU A 244 -8.78 12.63 -7.41
N PRO A 245 -8.59 12.23 -8.68
CA PRO A 245 -7.25 12.11 -9.25
C PRO A 245 -6.40 13.39 -9.14
N GLN A 246 -6.98 14.58 -9.29
CA GLN A 246 -6.24 15.82 -9.11
C GLN A 246 -5.71 16.03 -7.67
N ASP A 247 -6.37 15.48 -6.65
CA ASP A 247 -5.86 15.53 -5.27
C ASP A 247 -4.63 14.62 -5.14
N TYR A 248 -4.70 13.43 -5.73
CA TYR A 248 -3.60 12.48 -5.73
C TYR A 248 -2.40 12.95 -6.54
N GLU A 249 -2.58 13.78 -7.56
CA GLU A 249 -1.47 14.42 -8.26
C GLU A 249 -0.68 15.36 -7.36
N VAL A 250 -1.36 16.19 -6.55
CA VAL A 250 -0.71 17.08 -5.59
C VAL A 250 0.04 16.26 -4.53
N MET A 251 -0.60 15.22 -3.99
CA MET A 251 0.01 14.32 -3.01
C MET A 251 1.21 13.55 -3.60
N SER A 252 1.08 13.06 -4.83
CA SER A 252 2.14 12.34 -5.54
C SER A 252 3.32 13.25 -5.86
N TRP A 253 3.07 14.50 -6.27
CA TRP A 253 4.11 15.50 -6.49
C TRP A 253 4.93 15.73 -5.21
N TYR A 254 4.26 15.94 -4.07
CA TYR A 254 4.97 16.11 -2.81
C TYR A 254 5.85 14.91 -2.50
N THR A 255 5.27 13.70 -2.54
CA THR A 255 6.00 12.49 -2.17
C THR A 255 7.12 12.13 -3.16
N SER A 256 7.05 12.57 -4.41
CA SER A 256 8.03 12.24 -5.47
C SER A 256 9.07 13.32 -5.77
N LYS A 257 8.81 14.58 -5.40
CA LYS A 257 9.69 15.71 -5.74
C LYS A 257 10.12 16.54 -4.54
N HIS A 258 9.35 16.55 -3.45
CA HIS A 258 9.67 17.44 -2.34
C HIS A 258 10.91 16.95 -1.56
N PRO A 259 11.91 17.81 -1.27
CA PRO A 259 13.14 17.41 -0.57
C PRO A 259 12.95 16.90 0.87
N ARG A 260 11.76 17.09 1.46
CA ARG A 260 11.41 16.53 2.78
C ARG A 260 10.75 15.15 2.71
N SER A 261 10.33 14.70 1.52
CA SER A 261 9.86 13.33 1.35
C SER A 261 11.04 12.38 1.48
N PHE A 262 10.95 11.36 2.33
CA PHE A 262 12.02 10.36 2.42
C PHE A 262 12.11 9.52 1.14
N PHE A 263 11.01 9.37 0.38
CA PHE A 263 11.00 8.63 -0.87
C PHE A 263 11.92 9.22 -1.94
N THR A 264 12.35 10.47 -1.83
CA THR A 264 13.31 11.07 -2.80
C THR A 264 14.76 10.80 -2.42
N LYS A 265 15.01 10.22 -1.24
CA LYS A 265 16.35 10.01 -0.66
C LYS A 265 16.66 8.55 -0.40
N GLU A 266 15.67 7.83 0.13
CA GLU A 266 15.80 6.45 0.56
C GLU A 266 15.20 5.52 -0.49
N ILE A 267 15.90 4.42 -0.80
CA ILE A 267 15.41 3.38 -1.71
C ILE A 267 14.65 2.34 -0.90
N MET A 268 13.43 2.02 -1.31
CA MET A 268 12.59 1.03 -0.65
C MET A 268 11.93 0.12 -1.67
N CYS A 269 11.91 -1.17 -1.37
CA CYS A 269 11.07 -2.15 -2.04
C CYS A 269 10.59 -3.17 -1.00
N THR A 270 9.29 -3.43 -0.94
CA THR A 270 8.71 -4.39 -0.01
C THR A 270 7.61 -5.22 -0.66
N LYS A 271 7.51 -6.48 -0.27
CA LYS A 271 6.40 -7.36 -0.65
C LYS A 271 6.07 -8.33 0.47
N MET A 272 4.83 -8.79 0.49
CA MET A 272 4.38 -9.78 1.46
C MET A 272 4.79 -11.19 1.04
N ILE A 273 4.93 -12.08 2.03
CA ILE A 273 5.27 -13.50 1.87
C ILE A 273 4.04 -14.31 2.26
N MET A 274 3.65 -15.24 1.40
CA MET A 274 2.60 -16.22 1.72
C MET A 274 3.20 -17.53 2.23
N ASP A 275 2.38 -18.31 2.90
CA ASP A 275 2.65 -19.71 3.18
C ASP A 275 2.72 -20.55 1.88
N GLU A 276 3.17 -21.80 2.00
CA GLU A 276 3.28 -22.72 0.86
C GLU A 276 1.92 -23.00 0.19
N GLY A 277 0.83 -22.94 0.96
CA GLY A 277 -0.53 -23.09 0.46
C GLY A 277 -1.05 -21.88 -0.33
N LEU A 278 -0.35 -20.75 -0.31
CA LEU A 278 -0.80 -19.46 -0.87
C LEU A 278 -2.13 -18.97 -0.27
N GLU A 279 -2.43 -19.38 0.96
CA GLU A 279 -3.69 -19.04 1.63
C GLU A 279 -3.54 -17.92 2.65
N VAL A 280 -2.37 -17.77 3.25
CA VAL A 280 -2.15 -16.85 4.37
C VAL A 280 -0.86 -16.07 4.17
N ILE A 281 -0.89 -14.78 4.48
CA ILE A 281 0.34 -13.97 4.56
C ILE A 281 1.01 -14.27 5.89
N VAL A 282 2.27 -14.69 5.83
CA VAL A 282 3.07 -15.11 7.01
C VAL A 282 4.14 -14.09 7.38
N GLY A 283 4.38 -13.10 6.53
CA GLY A 283 5.40 -12.09 6.76
C GLY A 283 5.73 -11.26 5.52
N ASN A 284 6.92 -10.69 5.47
CA ASN A 284 7.32 -9.78 4.39
C ASN A 284 8.84 -9.79 4.14
N LEU A 285 9.21 -9.39 2.92
CA LEU A 285 10.57 -8.97 2.58
C LEU A 285 10.58 -7.45 2.43
N THR A 286 11.60 -6.80 2.99
CA THR A 286 11.82 -5.36 2.82
C THR A 286 13.29 -5.10 2.54
N LEU A 287 13.57 -4.60 1.34
CA LEU A 287 14.82 -3.93 0.98
C LEU A 287 14.68 -2.46 1.34
N PHE A 288 15.53 -1.96 2.23
CA PHE A 288 15.64 -0.55 2.57
C PHE A 288 17.10 -0.12 2.42
N ASN A 289 17.35 0.79 1.47
CA ASN A 289 18.65 1.23 0.99
C ASN A 289 19.57 0.07 0.56
N HIS A 290 20.35 -0.47 1.50
CA HIS A 290 21.31 -1.53 1.28
C HIS A 290 20.99 -2.80 2.10
N THR A 291 19.95 -2.77 2.94
CA THR A 291 19.64 -3.90 3.83
C THR A 291 18.37 -4.60 3.38
N LEU A 292 18.47 -5.92 3.11
CA LEU A 292 17.33 -6.80 2.94
C LEU A 292 16.99 -7.45 4.27
N THR A 293 15.76 -7.23 4.74
CA THR A 293 15.21 -7.90 5.93
C THR A 293 14.04 -8.79 5.56
N LYS A 294 13.92 -9.91 6.27
CA LYS A 294 12.77 -10.81 6.23
C LYS A 294 12.12 -10.80 7.60
N ALA A 295 10.81 -10.62 7.66
CA ALA A 295 10.05 -10.89 8.87
C ALA A 295 9.06 -12.01 8.61
N ILE A 296 8.97 -12.96 9.54
CA ILE A 296 7.98 -14.05 9.55
C ILE A 296 7.43 -14.13 10.97
N GLY A 297 6.13 -13.95 11.12
CA GLY A 297 5.51 -13.76 12.44
C GLY A 297 6.18 -12.65 13.24
N ALA A 298 6.61 -12.97 14.46
CA ALA A 298 7.32 -12.03 15.34
C ALA A 298 8.83 -11.94 15.07
N GLU A 299 9.39 -12.86 14.27
CA GLU A 299 10.82 -12.92 14.00
C GLU A 299 11.18 -11.98 12.84
N ARG A 300 12.23 -11.18 13.03
CA ARG A 300 12.80 -10.33 11.99
C ARG A 300 14.30 -10.56 11.88
N THR A 301 14.75 -10.93 10.69
CA THR A 301 16.17 -11.22 10.41
C THR A 301 16.68 -10.38 9.24
N MET A 302 17.94 -9.98 9.33
CA MET A 302 18.66 -9.43 8.19
C MET A 302 19.12 -10.59 7.29
N VAL A 303 18.68 -10.58 6.04
CA VAL A 303 18.97 -11.64 5.07
C VAL A 303 20.26 -11.33 4.31
N LYS A 304 20.41 -10.09 3.85
CA LYS A 304 21.58 -9.64 3.09
C LYS A 304 21.83 -8.16 3.35
N GLU A 305 23.10 -7.81 3.47
CA GLU A 305 23.59 -6.44 3.37
C GLU A 305 24.26 -6.29 1.99
N CYS A 306 23.76 -5.37 1.17
CA CYS A 306 24.27 -5.09 -0.17
C CYS A 306 25.48 -4.16 -0.05
N LYS A 307 26.66 -4.63 -0.45
CA LYS A 307 27.89 -3.82 -0.38
C LYS A 307 28.14 -3.03 -1.65
N THR A 308 27.60 -3.51 -2.76
CA THR A 308 27.73 -2.91 -4.10
C THR A 308 26.36 -2.67 -4.73
N GLU A 309 26.33 -1.85 -5.78
CA GLU A 309 25.09 -1.68 -6.56
C GLU A 309 24.62 -2.99 -7.19
N GLU A 310 25.57 -3.80 -7.67
CA GLU A 310 25.28 -5.11 -8.24
C GLU A 310 24.61 -6.04 -7.22
N ASP A 311 25.05 -6.02 -5.95
CA ASP A 311 24.37 -6.77 -4.88
C ASP A 311 22.91 -6.37 -4.74
N ARG A 312 22.62 -5.07 -4.83
CA ARG A 312 21.28 -4.53 -4.68
C ARG A 312 20.40 -4.88 -5.88
N LEU A 313 20.93 -4.77 -7.10
CA LEU A 313 20.26 -5.17 -8.33
C LEU A 313 19.93 -6.67 -8.31
N GLN A 314 20.86 -7.51 -7.86
CA GLN A 314 20.64 -8.94 -7.68
C GLN A 314 19.52 -9.23 -6.66
N VAL A 315 19.49 -8.49 -5.53
CA VAL A 315 18.40 -8.63 -4.54
C VAL A 315 17.05 -8.22 -5.14
N LEU A 316 16.99 -7.13 -5.90
CA LEU A 316 15.76 -6.69 -6.56
C LEU A 316 15.24 -7.77 -7.52
N GLU A 317 16.12 -8.35 -8.33
CA GLU A 317 15.77 -9.39 -9.30
C GLU A 317 15.36 -10.69 -8.61
N GLU A 318 16.25 -11.30 -7.83
CA GLU A 318 16.06 -12.66 -7.31
C GLU A 318 15.04 -12.73 -6.17
N MET A 319 15.06 -11.75 -5.27
CA MET A 319 14.27 -11.79 -4.03
C MET A 319 12.96 -10.98 -4.16
N MET A 320 13.04 -9.80 -4.79
CA MET A 320 11.88 -8.93 -4.96
C MET A 320 11.09 -9.20 -6.25
N GLN A 321 11.64 -9.97 -7.20
CA GLN A 321 11.05 -10.22 -8.53
C GLN A 321 10.83 -8.93 -9.33
N VAL A 322 11.80 -8.01 -9.24
CA VAL A 322 11.80 -6.73 -9.92
C VAL A 322 12.96 -6.70 -10.91
N HIS A 323 12.64 -6.66 -12.20
CA HIS A 323 13.63 -6.68 -13.28
C HIS A 323 13.72 -5.30 -13.93
N LEU A 324 14.81 -4.60 -13.64
CA LEU A 324 15.15 -3.31 -14.25
C LEU A 324 15.81 -3.53 -15.62
N THR A 325 15.58 -2.63 -16.57
CA THR A 325 16.30 -2.62 -17.86
C THR A 325 17.74 -2.17 -17.66
N ASP A 326 18.60 -2.40 -18.65
CA ASP A 326 19.99 -1.92 -18.59
C ASP A 326 20.07 -0.39 -18.50
N GLU A 327 19.16 0.34 -19.15
CA GLU A 327 19.05 1.79 -19.02
C GLU A 327 18.70 2.20 -17.58
N GLU A 328 17.74 1.52 -16.96
CA GLU A 328 17.30 1.81 -15.58
C GLU A 328 18.42 1.50 -14.57
N LYS A 329 19.10 0.36 -14.72
CA LYS A 329 20.26 -0.04 -13.90
C LYS A 329 21.36 1.02 -13.92
N ASN A 330 21.57 1.66 -15.08
CA ASN A 330 22.59 2.69 -15.29
C ASN A 330 22.13 4.11 -14.91
N SER A 331 20.87 4.31 -14.53
CA SER A 331 20.29 5.62 -14.23
C SER A 331 20.42 6.07 -12.78
N ILE A 332 20.94 5.21 -11.90
CA ILE A 332 21.15 5.58 -10.49
C ILE A 332 22.23 6.66 -10.36
N SER A 333 21.98 7.66 -9.53
CA SER A 333 22.94 8.73 -9.30
C SER A 333 24.13 8.25 -8.45
N ASP A 334 25.30 8.82 -8.72
CA ASP A 334 26.57 8.44 -8.08
C ASP A 334 26.52 8.57 -6.55
N ASP A 335 25.80 9.55 -6.01
CA ASP A 335 25.61 9.77 -4.58
C ASP A 335 24.73 8.70 -3.90
N GLN A 336 23.90 7.99 -4.67
CA GLN A 336 23.03 6.91 -4.18
C GLN A 336 23.55 5.51 -4.52
N LYS A 337 24.61 5.42 -5.35
CA LYS A 337 25.18 4.18 -5.83
C LYS A 337 26.04 3.52 -4.75
N LEU A 338 25.74 2.25 -4.44
CA LEU A 338 26.48 1.52 -3.41
C LEU A 338 27.89 1.14 -3.89
N GLY A 339 28.87 1.27 -2.99
CA GLY A 339 30.28 0.94 -3.27
C GLY A 339 31.02 2.00 -4.07
N HIS A 340 30.39 3.13 -4.40
CA HIS A 340 31.10 4.26 -4.98
C HIS A 340 31.83 5.03 -3.87
N VAL A 341 33.16 4.98 -3.89
CA VAL A 341 34.01 5.84 -3.07
C VAL A 341 34.24 7.12 -3.88
N MET A 342 33.81 8.27 -3.33
CA MET A 342 34.05 9.60 -3.92
C MET A 342 35.55 9.90 -4.06
#